data_AF-A0AB33C5A7-F1
#
_entry.id   AF-A0AB33C5A7-F1
#
_cell.length_a   1.000
_cell.length_b   1.000
_cell.length_c   1.000
_cell.angle_alpha   90.00
_cell.angle_beta   90.00
_cell.angle_gamma   90.00
#
_symmetry.space_group_name_H-M   'P 1'
#
loop_
_entity.id
_entity.type
_entity.pdbx_description
1 polymer ?
#
loop_
_entity_poly.entity_id
_entity_poly.type
_entity_poly.pdbx_seq_one_letter_code
_entity_poly.pdbx_strand_id
1 'polypeptide(L)' 'MGFYDAKPKKEVINKLKKEEEWYLDKIISIDAILSNDTDISEKQLYLMDQQSTAMNEVCKIIDKRIADLKSN' A
#
# COMPACT_ATOMS: atom_id res chain seq x y z
N MET A 1 -24.54 -24.78 -4.69
CA MET A 1 -23.18 -24.31 -4.35
C MET A 1 -22.86 -23.18 -5.31
N GLY A 2 -22.76 -21.95 -4.80
CA GLY A 2 -22.42 -20.80 -5.64
C GLY A 2 -21.00 -20.95 -6.14
N PHE A 3 -20.82 -21.17 -7.43
CA PHE A 3 -19.53 -21.06 -8.07
C PHE A 3 -19.10 -19.60 -7.91
N TYR A 4 -18.18 -19.32 -6.99
CA TYR A 4 -17.40 -18.10 -7.07
C TYR A 4 -16.56 -18.25 -8.34
N ASP A 5 -16.99 -17.65 -9.44
CA ASP A 5 -16.15 -17.51 -10.62
C ASP A 5 -14.83 -16.89 -10.17
N ALA A 6 -13.78 -17.70 -10.23
CA ALA A 6 -12.44 -17.24 -9.92
C ALA A 6 -12.12 -16.12 -10.91
N LYS A 7 -12.02 -14.89 -10.41
CA LYS A 7 -11.71 -13.73 -11.26
C LYS A 7 -10.42 -14.03 -12.02
N PRO A 8 -10.33 -13.66 -13.31
CA PRO A 8 -9.12 -13.88 -14.09
C PRO A 8 -7.88 -13.37 -13.33
N LYS A 9 -6.80 -14.16 -13.27
CA LYS A 9 -5.57 -13.79 -12.54
C LYS A 9 -5.09 -12.37 -12.87
N LYS A 10 -5.23 -11.96 -14.14
CA LYS A 10 -4.91 -10.62 -14.63
C LYS A 10 -5.74 -9.52 -13.95
N GLU A 11 -7.03 -9.74 -13.70
CA GLU A 11 -7.87 -8.78 -12.99
C GLU A 11 -7.49 -8.65 -11.52
N VAL A 12 -7.15 -9.77 -10.87
CA VAL A 12 -6.69 -9.78 -9.47
C VAL A 12 -5.37 -9.03 -9.34
N ILE A 13 -4.40 -9.30 -10.20
CA ILE A 13 -3.11 -8.59 -10.25
C ILE A 13 -3.33 -7.08 -10.49
N ASN A 14 -4.20 -6.71 -11.43
CA ASN A 14 -4.48 -5.30 -11.70
C ASN A 14 -5.12 -4.58 -10.51
N LYS A 15 -5.96 -5.26 -9.72
CA LYS A 15 -6.53 -4.67 -8.50
C LYS A 15 -5.47 -4.49 -7.42
N LEU A 16 -4.64 -5.50 -7.22
CA LEU A 16 -3.53 -5.45 -6.28
C LEU A 16 -2.57 -4.30 -6.60
N LYS A 17 -2.23 -4.10 -7.88
CA LYS A 17 -1.40 -2.96 -8.31
C LYS A 17 -2.04 -1.61 -8.00
N LYS A 18 -3.34 -1.44 -8.28
CA LYS A 18 -4.05 -0.20 -7.96
C LYS A 18 -4.10 0.08 -6.47
N GLU A 19 -4.20 -0.97 -5.67
CA GLU A 19 -4.17 -0.86 -4.21
C GLU A 19 -2.77 -0.48 -3.70
N GLU A 20 -1.72 -1.08 -4.27
CA GLU A 20 -0.32 -0.72 -4.01
C GLU A 20 -0.03 0.75 -4.36
N GLU A 21 -0.44 1.21 -5.55
CA GLU A 21 -0.33 2.61 -5.99
C GLU A 21 -1.01 3.56 -4.99
N TRP A 22 -2.20 3.20 -4.49
CA TRP A 22 -2.91 4.00 -3.50
C TRP A 22 -2.13 4.14 -2.18
N TYR A 23 -1.49 3.06 -1.70
CA TYR A 23 -0.65 3.13 -0.50
C TYR A 23 0.61 3.98 -0.73
N LEU A 24 1.25 3.86 -1.90
CA LEU A 24 2.41 4.68 -2.26
C LEU A 24 2.05 6.17 -2.31
N ASP A 25 0.90 6.53 -2.89
CA ASP A 25 0.43 7.93 -2.90
C ASP A 25 0.20 8.48 -1.49
N LYS A 26 -0.26 7.63 -0.56
CA LYS A 26 -0.42 8.01 0.85
C LYS A 26 0.91 8.24 1.55
N ILE A 27 1.92 7.39 1.30
CA ILE A 27 3.27 7.57 1.81
C ILE A 27 3.86 8.90 1.32
N ILE A 28 3.78 9.16 0.00
CA ILE A 28 4.25 10.42 -0.59
C ILE A 28 3.55 11.64 0.04
N SER A 29 2.25 11.51 0.32
CA SER A 29 1.49 12.58 0.99
C SER A 29 1.98 12.85 2.41
N ILE A 30 2.32 11.80 3.17
CA ILE A 30 2.89 11.93 4.52
C ILE A 30 4.27 12.59 4.44
N ASP A 31 5.13 12.14 3.53
CA ASP A 31 6.47 12.71 3.34
C ASP A 31 6.40 14.18 2.93
N ALA A 32 5.44 14.55 2.09
CA ALA A 32 5.19 15.93 1.70
C ALA A 32 4.73 16.81 2.88
N ILE A 33 3.91 16.28 3.79
CA ILE A 33 3.51 17.00 5.01
C ILE A 33 4.73 17.20 5.92
N LEU A 34 5.50 16.14 6.19
CA LEU A 34 6.70 16.19 7.03
C LEU A 34 7.77 17.13 6.48
N SER A 35 7.89 17.26 5.15
CA SER A 35 8.89 18.14 4.53
C SER A 35 8.51 19.62 4.53
N ASN A 36 7.22 19.95 4.65
CA ASN A 36 6.71 21.31 4.49
C ASN A 36 6.17 21.95 5.78
N ASP A 37 5.76 21.15 6.76
CA ASP A 37 5.20 21.64 8.02
C ASP A 37 6.23 21.56 9.15
N THR A 38 6.64 22.73 9.64
CA THR A 38 7.62 22.89 10.73
C THR A 38 6.98 22.90 12.11
N ASP A 39 5.65 22.86 12.23
CA ASP A 39 4.90 22.98 13.49
C ASP A 39 4.24 21.64 13.91
N ILE A 40 4.75 20.53 13.39
CA ILE A 40 4.31 19.17 13.73
C ILE A 40 4.82 18.78 15.12
N SER A 41 3.91 18.33 15.99
CA SER A 41 4.31 17.79 17.30
C SER A 41 5.05 16.46 17.17
N GLU A 42 5.95 16.16 18.11
CA GLU A 42 6.68 14.87 18.16
C GLU A 42 5.75 13.65 18.10
N LYS A 43 4.57 13.75 18.75
CA LYS A 43 3.57 12.68 18.73
C LYS A 43 2.98 12.48 17.33
N GLN A 44 2.71 13.55 16.60
CA GLN A 44 2.23 13.47 15.22
C GLN A 44 3.31 12.90 14.31
N LEU A 45 4.56 13.34 14.48
CA LEU A 45 5.71 12.83 13.74
C LEU A 45 5.86 11.30 13.91
N TYR A 46 5.81 10.82 15.16
CA TYR A 46 5.87 9.40 15.47
C TYR A 46 4.73 8.60 14.83
N LEU A 47 3.49 9.10 14.92
CA LEU A 47 2.34 8.41 14.34
C LEU A 47 2.40 8.36 12.80
N MET A 48 2.85 9.44 12.17
CA MET A 48 3.03 9.50 10.72
C MET A 48 4.13 8.55 10.23
N ASP A 49 5.25 8.47 10.95
CA ASP A 49 6.33 7.53 10.67
C ASP A 49 5.87 6.06 10.78
N GLN A 50 5.13 5.73 11.85
CA GLN A 50 4.53 4.40 11.99
C GLN A 50 3.54 4.08 10.88
N GLN A 51 2.73 5.06 10.48
CA GLN A 51 1.75 4.89 9.42
C GLN A 51 2.44 4.65 8.07
N SER A 52 3.47 5.43 7.74
CA SER A 52 4.27 5.27 6.52
C SER A 52 4.94 3.89 6.49
N THR A 53 5.55 3.48 7.60
CA THR A 53 6.19 2.16 7.75
C THR A 53 5.19 1.02 7.55
N ALA A 54 4.01 1.10 8.18
CA ALA A 54 2.98 0.08 8.05
C ALA A 54 2.47 -0.02 6.61
N MET A 55 2.24 1.11 5.93
CA MET A 55 1.83 1.13 4.52
C MET A 55 2.89 0.52 3.62
N ASN A 56 4.17 0.79 3.86
CA ASN A 56 5.28 0.20 3.10
C ASN A 56 5.35 -1.32 3.25
N GLU A 57 5.10 -1.85 4.46
CA GLU A 57 5.00 -3.30 4.67
C GLU A 57 3.81 -3.92 3.92
N VAL A 58 2.68 -3.22 3.83
CA VAL A 58 1.54 -3.66 3.02
C VAL A 58 1.92 -3.73 1.54
N CYS A 59 2.62 -2.74 0.99
CA CYS A 59 3.12 -2.79 -0.39
C CYS A 59 3.99 -4.03 -0.64
N LYS A 60 4.93 -4.33 0.27
CA LYS A 60 5.77 -5.55 0.16
C LYS A 60 4.96 -6.85 0.16
N ILE A 61 3.86 -6.92 0.91
CA ILE A 61 2.96 -8.09 0.92
C ILE A 61 2.22 -8.19 -0.41
N ILE A 62 1.74 -7.06 -0.94
CA ILE A 62 1.08 -7.00 -2.25
C ILE A 62 2.04 -7.46 -3.36
N ASP A 63 3.27 -6.97 -3.36
CA ASP A 63 4.32 -7.38 -4.30
C ASP A 63 4.56 -8.89 -4.30
N LYS A 64 4.76 -9.47 -3.10
CA LYS A 64 4.91 -10.93 -2.93
C LYS A 64 3.70 -11.66 -3.49
N ARG A 65 2.49 -11.18 -3.20
CA ARG A 65 1.26 -11.81 -3.69
C ARG A 65 1.14 -11.73 -5.21
N ILE A 66 1.54 -10.62 -5.83
CA ILE A 66 1.57 -10.48 -7.29
C ILE A 66 2.60 -11.45 -7.90
N ALA A 67 3.79 -11.59 -7.30
CA ALA A 67 4.81 -12.52 -7.74
C ALA A 67 4.30 -13.98 -7.68
N ASP A 68 3.68 -14.36 -6.57
CA ASP A 68 3.08 -15.70 -6.39
C ASP A 68 1.99 -15.99 -7.44
N LEU A 69 1.17 -14.98 -7.77
CA LEU A 69 0.09 -15.10 -8.75
C LEU A 69 0.59 -15.15 -10.21
N LYS A 70 1.80 -14.66 -10.48
CA LYS A 70 2.44 -14.75 -11.81
C LYS A 70 3.15 -16.08 -12.02
N SER A 71 3.71 -16.65 -10.95
CA SER A 71 4.47 -17.89 -10.99
C SER A 71 3.59 -19.15 -11.03
N ASN A 72 2.35 -19.06 -10.54
CA ASN A 72 1.36 -20.14 -10.53
C ASN A 72 0.26 -19.90 -11.55
#